data_AF-A0A8J8NT34-F1
#
_entry.id   AF-A0A8J8NT34-F1
#
_cell.length_a   1.000
_cell.length_b   1.000
_cell.length_c   1.000
_cell.angle_alpha   90.00
_cell.angle_beta   90.00
_cell.angle_gamma   90.00
#
_symmetry.space_group_name_H-M   'P 1'
#
loop_
_entity.id
_entity.type
_entity.pdbx_description
1 polymer ?
#
loop_
_entity_poly.entity_id
_entity_poly.type
_entity_poly.pdbx_seq_one_letter_code
_entity_poly.pdbx_strand_id
1 'polypeptide(L)'
;MEIQTGDAIKDLLHKLSGQAASITSPIHSFGGLLASAAELIDLYNDKELVQAHKGNLSTEEYQHFLLTHLILLDTTNARFLWKRIPKSLKEVEGAAPPTNTHILGEIWSIGKSLILKEFGKTFVQIKGLISHLESDSEKNSFAQTVELLKILEKTLRQCHVFKLARKTYITIEYSQFRELFGFSATEDAAAQDFISKRGLTVEGSYVHIPSKLRGIDDIEGASGQKQFHLSEDRIQDLARVVQYLEKKKITFE
;
A
#
# COMPACT_ATOMS: atom_id res chain seq x y z
N MET A 1 -27.71 7.63 10.23
CA MET A 1 -26.46 7.78 9.44
C MET A 1 -25.28 7.10 10.14
N GLU A 2 -25.01 7.34 11.43
CA GLU A 2 -23.88 6.71 12.16
C GLU A 2 -23.85 5.18 12.15
N ILE A 3 -25.02 4.52 12.21
CA ILE A 3 -25.11 3.04 12.16
C ILE A 3 -24.70 2.53 10.76
N GLN A 4 -25.03 3.25 9.70
CA GLN A 4 -24.72 2.85 8.33
C GLN A 4 -23.22 2.94 8.02
N THR A 5 -22.52 3.96 8.54
CA THR A 5 -21.07 4.12 8.32
C THR A 5 -20.26 3.08 9.08
N GLY A 6 -20.70 2.71 10.29
CA GLY A 6 -20.03 1.67 11.09
C GLY A 6 -20.08 0.28 10.46
N ASP A 7 -21.24 -0.11 9.93
CA ASP A 7 -21.41 -1.40 9.26
C ASP A 7 -20.64 -1.43 7.92
N ALA A 8 -20.68 -0.34 7.15
CA ALA A 8 -19.91 -0.23 5.90
C ALA A 8 -18.39 -0.35 6.10
N ILE A 9 -17.85 0.21 7.19
CA ILE A 9 -16.43 0.07 7.54
C ILE A 9 -16.08 -1.41 7.81
N LYS A 10 -16.91 -2.12 8.58
CA LYS A 10 -16.69 -3.55 8.88
C LYS A 10 -16.74 -4.40 7.62
N ASP A 11 -17.71 -4.14 6.75
CA ASP A 11 -17.85 -4.85 5.47
C ASP A 11 -16.63 -4.62 4.57
N LEU A 12 -16.12 -3.39 4.50
CA LEU A 12 -14.91 -3.09 3.73
C LEU A 12 -13.65 -3.71 4.32
N LEU A 13 -13.52 -3.75 5.65
CA LEU A 13 -12.42 -4.47 6.31
C LEU A 13 -12.46 -5.96 5.97
N HIS A 14 -13.64 -6.60 6.02
CA HIS A 14 -13.79 -7.99 5.60
C HIS A 14 -13.48 -8.21 4.12
N LYS A 15 -13.94 -7.31 3.24
CA LYS A 15 -13.64 -7.34 1.80
C LYS A 15 -12.15 -7.19 1.54
N LEU A 16 -11.46 -6.29 2.24
CA LEU A 16 -10.01 -6.10 2.15
C LEU A 16 -9.26 -7.37 2.52
N SER A 17 -9.62 -8.00 3.64
CA SER A 17 -9.01 -9.27 4.05
C SER A 17 -9.26 -10.39 3.04
N GLY A 18 -10.48 -10.51 2.49
CA GLY A 18 -10.80 -11.48 1.45
C GLY A 18 -10.03 -11.25 0.13
N GLN A 19 -9.91 -9.99 -0.29
CA GLN A 19 -9.11 -9.61 -1.45
C GLN A 19 -7.63 -9.91 -1.22
N ALA A 20 -7.11 -9.63 -0.03
CA ALA A 20 -5.73 -9.89 0.33
C ALA A 20 -5.39 -11.39 0.31
N ALA A 21 -6.29 -12.25 0.81
CA ALA A 21 -6.13 -13.70 0.75
C ALA A 21 -6.08 -14.22 -0.70
N SER A 22 -6.84 -13.59 -1.60
CA SER A 22 -6.92 -13.97 -3.01
C SER A 22 -5.69 -13.57 -3.84
N ILE A 23 -4.82 -12.69 -3.32
CA ILE A 23 -3.56 -12.30 -4.00
C ILE A 23 -2.54 -13.43 -3.83
N THR A 24 -2.71 -14.52 -4.56
CA THR A 24 -1.76 -15.65 -4.55
C THR A 24 -0.72 -15.52 -5.66
N SER A 25 -1.01 -14.71 -6.68
CA SER A 25 -0.16 -14.55 -7.86
C SER A 25 0.34 -13.12 -8.06
N PRO A 26 1.55 -12.98 -8.64
CA PRO A 26 2.22 -11.71 -8.86
C PRO A 26 1.53 -10.75 -9.86
N ILE A 27 0.53 -11.25 -10.60
CA ILE A 27 -0.02 -10.65 -11.82
C ILE A 27 -1.46 -10.12 -11.61
N HIS A 28 -2.16 -10.51 -10.54
CA HIS A 28 -3.50 -9.98 -10.28
C HIS A 28 -3.43 -8.55 -9.71
N SER A 29 -4.30 -7.69 -10.24
CA SER A 29 -4.26 -6.27 -9.95
C SER A 29 -4.53 -6.01 -8.47
N PHE A 30 -3.52 -5.53 -7.76
CA PHE A 30 -3.68 -4.86 -6.46
C PHE A 30 -4.67 -3.69 -6.53
N GLY A 31 -5.04 -3.22 -7.73
CA GLY A 31 -6.01 -2.15 -7.96
C GLY A 31 -7.32 -2.33 -7.19
N GLY A 32 -7.87 -3.55 -7.11
CA GLY A 32 -9.09 -3.78 -6.34
C GLY A 32 -8.92 -3.63 -4.83
N LEU A 33 -7.75 -4.04 -4.29
CA LEU A 33 -7.40 -3.89 -2.88
C LEU A 33 -7.13 -2.42 -2.54
N LEU A 34 -6.37 -1.72 -3.39
CA LEU A 34 -6.04 -0.32 -3.21
C LEU A 34 -7.29 0.58 -3.35
N ALA A 35 -8.22 0.23 -4.25
CA ALA A 35 -9.50 0.92 -4.35
C ALA A 35 -10.34 0.76 -3.08
N SER A 36 -10.47 -0.46 -2.55
CA SER A 36 -11.17 -0.70 -1.27
C SER A 36 -10.50 0.03 -0.10
N ALA A 37 -9.17 0.12 -0.07
CA ALA A 37 -8.44 0.86 0.97
C ALA A 37 -8.65 2.39 0.83
N ALA A 38 -8.75 2.92 -0.38
CA ALA A 38 -9.10 4.33 -0.60
C ALA A 38 -10.53 4.63 -0.14
N GLU A 39 -11.49 3.76 -0.47
CA GLU A 39 -12.88 3.86 -0.01
C GLU A 39 -12.97 3.83 1.52
N LEU A 40 -12.15 2.99 2.17
CA LEU A 40 -12.10 2.93 3.63
C LEU A 40 -11.57 4.23 4.26
N ILE A 41 -10.60 4.91 3.62
CA ILE A 41 -10.14 6.24 4.06
C ILE A 41 -11.26 7.27 3.98
N ASP A 42 -12.03 7.26 2.90
CA ASP A 42 -13.16 8.17 2.73
C ASP A 42 -14.21 7.97 3.83
N LEU A 43 -14.56 6.71 4.13
CA LEU A 43 -15.47 6.40 5.24
C LEU A 43 -14.95 6.83 6.61
N TYR A 44 -13.66 6.68 6.88
CA TYR A 44 -13.07 7.16 8.14
C TYR A 44 -13.06 8.69 8.23
N ASN A 45 -12.80 9.41 7.13
CA ASN A 45 -12.91 10.87 7.09
C ASN A 45 -14.35 11.32 7.36
N ASP A 46 -15.34 10.70 6.71
CA ASP A 46 -16.75 11.00 6.93
C ASP A 46 -17.16 10.73 8.38
N LYS A 47 -16.73 9.59 8.93
CA LYS A 47 -17.02 9.22 10.31
C LYS A 47 -16.38 10.19 11.30
N GLU A 48 -15.14 10.60 11.09
CA GLU A 48 -14.48 11.59 11.94
C GLU A 48 -15.16 12.96 11.87
N LEU A 49 -15.59 13.38 10.67
CA LEU A 49 -16.31 14.65 10.48
C LEU A 49 -17.66 14.67 11.20
N VAL A 50 -18.41 13.57 11.13
CA VAL A 50 -19.67 13.42 11.88
C VAL A 50 -19.41 13.38 13.38
N GLN A 51 -18.36 12.67 13.81
CA GLN A 51 -18.02 12.55 15.23
C GLN A 51 -17.39 13.81 15.82
N ALA A 52 -16.80 14.71 15.02
CA ALA A 52 -16.11 15.92 15.49
C ALA A 52 -16.93 16.79 16.47
N HIS A 53 -18.27 16.68 16.44
CA HIS A 53 -19.19 17.40 17.33
C HIS A 53 -19.59 16.61 18.59
N LYS A 54 -19.32 15.29 18.64
CA LYS A 54 -19.73 14.34 19.69
C LYS A 54 -18.56 13.67 20.42
N GLY A 55 -17.35 13.70 19.86
CA GLY A 55 -16.16 13.05 20.39
C GLY A 55 -15.09 12.82 19.32
N ASN A 56 -13.98 12.19 19.70
CA ASN A 56 -12.99 11.71 18.73
C ASN A 56 -13.28 10.26 18.36
N LEU A 57 -12.78 9.80 17.21
CA LEU A 57 -12.76 8.36 16.89
C LEU A 57 -12.09 7.56 18.02
N SER A 58 -12.44 6.28 18.14
CA SER A 58 -11.78 5.39 19.08
C SER A 58 -10.31 5.15 18.71
N THR A 59 -9.49 4.73 19.68
CA THR A 59 -8.08 4.41 19.41
C THR A 59 -7.93 3.31 18.35
N GLU A 60 -8.79 2.29 18.39
CA GLU A 60 -8.83 1.20 17.40
C GLU A 60 -9.16 1.73 16.00
N GLU A 61 -10.14 2.64 15.89
CA GLU A 61 -10.50 3.26 14.62
C GLU A 61 -9.33 4.07 14.05
N TYR A 62 -8.59 4.79 14.90
CA TYR A 62 -7.37 5.48 14.47
C TYR A 62 -6.24 4.52 14.07
N GLN A 63 -6.12 3.33 14.69
CA GLN A 63 -5.16 2.32 14.25
C GLN A 63 -5.49 1.86 12.83
N HIS A 64 -6.74 1.48 12.58
CA HIS A 64 -7.20 1.04 11.26
C HIS A 64 -7.06 2.15 10.22
N PHE A 65 -7.45 3.38 10.57
CA PHE A 65 -7.35 4.53 9.68
C PHE A 65 -5.89 4.82 9.29
N LEU A 66 -4.99 4.81 10.27
CA LEU A 66 -3.56 5.02 10.04
C LEU A 66 -2.96 3.89 9.19
N LEU A 67 -3.26 2.63 9.51
CA LEU A 67 -2.80 1.48 8.72
C LEU A 67 -3.29 1.54 7.28
N THR A 68 -4.52 2.00 7.05
CA THR A 68 -5.09 2.10 5.70
C THR A 68 -4.32 3.12 4.85
N HIS A 69 -3.93 4.27 5.41
CA HIS A 69 -3.03 5.20 4.73
C HIS A 69 -1.67 4.57 4.42
N LEU A 70 -1.12 3.78 5.35
CA LEU A 70 0.16 3.10 5.13
C LEU A 70 0.06 2.01 4.05
N ILE A 71 -1.06 1.29 3.93
CA ILE A 71 -1.31 0.30 2.87
C ILE A 71 -1.26 0.96 1.50
N LEU A 72 -1.84 2.16 1.36
CA LEU A 72 -1.75 2.96 0.13
C LEU A 72 -0.37 3.61 -0.08
N LEU A 73 0.55 3.47 0.88
CA LEU A 73 1.86 4.11 0.92
C LEU A 73 1.78 5.65 0.86
N ASP A 74 0.65 6.22 1.30
CA ASP A 74 0.44 7.65 1.42
C ASP A 74 0.97 8.16 2.76
N THR A 75 2.30 8.18 2.85
CA THR A 75 3.01 8.57 4.07
C THR A 75 2.82 10.04 4.44
N THR A 76 2.46 10.88 3.47
CA THR A 76 2.20 12.30 3.68
C THR A 76 0.89 12.49 4.44
N ASN A 77 -0.20 11.88 3.95
CA ASN A 77 -1.48 11.97 4.65
C ASN A 77 -1.47 11.18 5.95
N ALA A 78 -0.76 10.04 6.03
CA ALA A 78 -0.54 9.34 7.30
C ALA A 78 0.12 10.25 8.36
N ARG A 79 1.10 11.08 7.96
CA ARG A 79 1.74 12.06 8.86
C ARG A 79 0.78 13.15 9.32
N PHE A 80 -0.10 13.63 8.44
CA PHE A 80 -1.10 14.63 8.80
C PHE A 80 -2.18 14.05 9.71
N LEU A 81 -2.65 12.83 9.43
CA LEU A 81 -3.53 12.08 10.32
C LEU A 81 -2.90 11.92 11.70
N TRP A 82 -1.63 11.50 11.78
CA TRP A 82 -0.91 11.39 13.06
C TRP A 82 -0.93 12.71 13.83
N LYS A 83 -0.76 13.86 13.17
CA LYS A 83 -0.86 15.17 13.84
C LYS A 83 -2.28 15.48 14.32
N ARG A 84 -3.31 15.03 13.60
CA ARG A 84 -4.73 15.22 13.92
C ARG A 84 -5.18 14.42 15.15
N ILE A 85 -4.63 13.22 15.35
CA ILE A 85 -4.96 12.38 16.50
C ILE A 85 -4.70 13.14 17.82
N PRO A 86 -5.68 13.20 18.75
CA PRO A 86 -5.53 13.84 20.06
C PRO A 86 -4.36 13.27 20.87
N LYS A 87 -3.67 14.13 21.64
CA LYS A 87 -2.55 13.70 22.51
C LYS A 87 -2.96 12.64 23.53
N SER A 88 -4.17 12.74 24.08
CA SER A 88 -4.72 11.76 25.04
C SER A 88 -4.83 10.33 24.48
N LEU A 89 -4.88 10.17 23.16
CA LEU A 89 -4.90 8.86 22.49
C LEU A 89 -3.51 8.38 22.07
N LYS A 90 -2.48 9.23 22.21
CA LYS A 90 -1.07 8.92 21.92
C LYS A 90 -0.28 8.62 23.18
N GLU A 91 -0.61 9.33 24.26
CA GLU A 91 0.10 9.32 25.53
C GLU A 91 -0.87 8.77 26.58
N VAL A 92 -0.79 7.47 26.85
CA VAL A 92 -1.27 6.94 28.14
C VAL A 92 -0.02 6.67 28.96
N GLU A 93 0.38 7.68 29.74
CA GLU A 93 1.45 7.55 30.72
C GLU A 93 1.16 6.35 31.64
N GLY A 94 2.06 5.36 31.66
CA GLY A 94 1.98 4.21 32.57
C GLY A 94 1.15 3.01 32.11
N ALA A 95 0.65 2.96 30.88
CA ALA A 95 -0.02 1.76 30.38
C ALA A 95 0.97 0.60 30.17
N ALA A 96 0.77 -0.51 30.88
CA ALA A 96 1.47 -1.76 30.62
C ALA A 96 1.14 -2.26 29.19
N PRO A 97 2.12 -2.75 28.41
CA PRO A 97 1.85 -3.34 27.11
C PRO A 97 1.11 -4.69 27.24
N PRO A 98 0.22 -5.05 26.29
CA PRO A 98 -0.26 -4.24 25.16
C PRO A 98 -1.58 -3.52 25.49
N THR A 99 -1.63 -2.21 25.27
CA THR A 99 -2.89 -1.44 25.22
C THR A 99 -3.08 -0.86 23.83
N ASN A 100 -4.34 -0.56 23.46
CA ASN A 100 -4.68 0.08 22.19
C ASN A 100 -3.82 1.32 21.86
N THR A 101 -3.46 2.12 22.88
CA THR A 101 -2.63 3.32 22.72
C THR A 101 -1.17 2.97 22.37
N HIS A 102 -0.62 1.92 23.00
CA HIS A 102 0.74 1.44 22.69
C HIS A 102 0.85 1.01 21.23
N ILE A 103 -0.13 0.23 20.76
CA ILE A 103 -0.20 -0.30 19.40
C ILE A 103 -0.25 0.84 18.36
N LEU A 104 -1.04 1.88 18.63
CA LEU A 104 -1.12 3.05 17.76
C LEU A 104 0.25 3.75 17.60
N GLY A 105 1.04 3.83 18.67
CA GLY A 105 2.42 4.34 18.63
C GLY A 105 3.39 3.45 17.85
N GLU A 106 3.24 2.13 17.94
CA GLU A 106 4.03 1.16 17.17
C GLU A 106 3.71 1.24 15.67
N ILE A 107 2.42 1.36 15.31
CA ILE A 107 1.99 1.59 13.92
C ILE A 107 2.60 2.89 13.38
N TRP A 108 2.59 3.97 14.15
CA TRP A 108 3.25 5.20 13.72
C TRP A 108 4.77 5.04 13.55
N SER A 109 5.40 4.17 14.35
CA SER A 109 6.82 3.87 14.20
C SER A 109 7.14 3.13 12.90
N ILE A 110 6.24 2.27 12.40
CA ILE A 110 6.29 1.71 11.05
C ILE A 110 6.18 2.83 10.00
N GLY A 111 5.22 3.76 10.19
CA GLY A 111 5.05 4.92 9.31
C GLY A 111 6.30 5.80 9.19
N LYS A 112 7.01 6.04 10.30
CA LYS A 112 8.30 6.78 10.29
C LYS A 112 9.36 6.07 9.45
N SER A 113 9.50 4.75 9.59
CA SER A 113 10.46 3.96 8.79
C SER A 113 10.11 3.99 7.30
N LEU A 114 8.82 3.96 6.95
CA LEU A 114 8.36 4.12 5.56
C LEU A 114 8.69 5.50 4.97
N ILE A 115 8.56 6.58 5.75
CA ILE A 115 8.94 7.93 5.34
C ILE A 115 10.44 8.00 5.01
N LEU A 116 11.27 7.36 5.85
CA LEU A 116 12.72 7.31 5.68
C LEU A 116 13.17 6.27 4.65
N LYS A 117 12.23 5.49 4.08
CA LYS A 117 12.49 4.38 3.14
C LYS A 117 13.39 3.28 3.73
N GLU A 118 13.34 3.09 5.05
CA GLU A 118 14.05 2.03 5.77
C GLU A 118 13.26 0.72 5.67
N PHE A 119 13.20 0.11 4.48
CA PHE A 119 12.31 -1.03 4.20
C PHE A 119 12.61 -2.27 5.06
N GLY A 120 13.88 -2.65 5.22
CA GLY A 120 14.27 -3.79 6.05
C GLY A 120 13.79 -3.63 7.50
N LYS A 121 14.03 -2.46 8.10
CA LYS A 121 13.52 -2.10 9.44
C LYS A 121 12.00 -2.09 9.50
N THR A 122 11.34 -1.57 8.47
CA THR A 122 9.87 -1.56 8.37
C THR A 122 9.31 -2.98 8.44
N PHE A 123 9.87 -3.94 7.70
CA PHE A 123 9.46 -5.34 7.76
C PHE A 123 9.68 -5.96 9.14
N VAL A 124 10.82 -5.68 9.79
CA VAL A 124 11.08 -6.15 11.16
C VAL A 124 10.05 -5.61 12.15
N GLN A 125 9.70 -4.33 12.05
CA GLN A 125 8.68 -3.71 12.91
C GLN A 125 7.29 -4.31 12.68
N ILE A 126 6.89 -4.53 11.41
CA ILE A 126 5.60 -5.15 11.09
C ILE A 126 5.53 -6.58 11.66
N LYS A 127 6.55 -7.41 11.42
CA LYS A 127 6.58 -8.79 11.92
C LYS A 127 6.59 -8.85 13.45
N GLY A 128 7.39 -7.99 14.09
CA GLY A 128 7.43 -7.88 15.55
C GLY A 128 6.08 -7.52 16.14
N LEU A 129 5.38 -6.55 15.54
CA LEU A 129 4.05 -6.15 15.99
C LEU A 129 3.02 -7.26 15.76
N ILE A 130 3.03 -7.94 14.61
CA ILE A 130 2.15 -9.09 14.36
C ILE A 130 2.37 -10.18 15.40
N SER A 131 3.62 -10.59 15.64
CA SER A 131 3.93 -11.64 16.62
C SER A 131 3.50 -11.25 18.03
N HIS A 132 3.69 -9.98 18.42
CA HIS A 132 3.23 -9.46 19.71
C HIS A 132 1.70 -9.57 19.83
N LEU A 133 0.95 -9.10 18.83
CA LEU A 133 -0.52 -9.13 18.84
C LEU A 133 -1.11 -10.54 18.75
N GLU A 134 -0.47 -11.47 18.03
CA GLU A 134 -0.93 -12.86 17.93
C GLU A 134 -0.59 -13.69 19.19
N SER A 135 0.45 -13.30 19.93
CA SER A 135 0.84 -13.94 21.19
C SER A 135 -0.10 -13.60 22.35
N ASP A 136 -0.85 -12.51 22.23
CA ASP A 136 -1.76 -12.07 23.27
C ASP A 136 -3.02 -12.97 23.34
N SER A 137 -3.43 -13.31 24.56
CA SER A 137 -4.51 -14.26 24.85
C SER A 137 -5.88 -13.80 24.35
N GLU A 138 -6.06 -12.49 24.10
CA GLU A 138 -7.26 -11.90 23.51
C GLU A 138 -7.22 -11.93 21.97
N LYS A 139 -7.06 -13.12 21.39
CA LYS A 139 -6.88 -13.35 19.94
C LYS A 139 -7.88 -12.66 19.00
N ASN A 140 -9.04 -12.24 19.50
CA ASN A 140 -10.08 -11.61 18.71
C ASN A 140 -10.04 -10.06 18.73
N SER A 141 -9.40 -9.45 19.73
CA SER A 141 -9.45 -7.99 19.93
C SER A 141 -8.69 -7.24 18.82
N PHE A 142 -7.53 -7.77 18.41
CA PHE A 142 -6.65 -7.15 17.42
C PHE A 142 -6.67 -7.86 16.06
N ALA A 143 -7.63 -8.76 15.82
CA ALA A 143 -7.64 -9.57 14.61
C ALA A 143 -7.64 -8.71 13.33
N GLN A 144 -8.42 -7.62 13.33
CA GLN A 144 -8.49 -6.69 12.20
C GLN A 144 -7.18 -5.93 11.99
N THR A 145 -6.57 -5.40 13.05
CA THR A 145 -5.25 -4.74 13.02
C THR A 145 -4.17 -5.68 12.48
N VAL A 146 -4.15 -6.95 12.93
CA VAL A 146 -3.21 -7.96 12.44
C VAL A 146 -3.40 -8.24 10.95
N GLU A 147 -4.64 -8.37 10.48
CA GLU A 147 -4.92 -8.54 9.06
C GLU A 147 -4.47 -7.34 8.23
N LEU A 148 -4.74 -6.10 8.67
CA LEU A 148 -4.26 -4.89 8.00
C LEU A 148 -2.72 -4.81 7.98
N LEU A 149 -2.02 -5.23 9.03
CA LEU A 149 -0.56 -5.32 9.06
C LEU A 149 -0.02 -6.33 8.04
N LYS A 150 -0.66 -7.51 7.92
CA LYS A 150 -0.32 -8.51 6.90
C LYS A 150 -0.55 -7.96 5.49
N ILE A 151 -1.63 -7.20 5.28
CA ILE A 151 -1.91 -6.52 4.01
C ILE A 151 -0.83 -5.48 3.69
N LEU A 152 -0.41 -4.68 4.68
CA LEU A 152 0.67 -3.72 4.53
C LEU A 152 1.98 -4.40 4.15
N GLU A 153 2.38 -5.45 4.87
CA GLU A 153 3.58 -6.23 4.56
C GLU A 153 3.56 -6.73 3.10
N LYS A 154 2.44 -7.33 2.70
CA LYS A 154 2.25 -7.88 1.36
C LYS A 154 2.30 -6.81 0.29
N THR A 155 1.59 -5.69 0.49
CA THR A 155 1.53 -4.58 -0.47
C THR A 155 2.90 -3.92 -0.61
N LEU A 156 3.60 -3.70 0.50
CA LEU A 156 4.95 -3.14 0.52
C LEU A 156 5.93 -4.04 -0.25
N ARG A 157 5.99 -5.33 0.08
CA ARG A 157 6.89 -6.30 -0.55
C ARG A 157 6.57 -6.50 -2.03
N GLN A 158 5.32 -6.82 -2.33
CA GLN A 158 4.90 -7.32 -3.64
C GLN A 158 4.67 -6.22 -4.68
N CYS A 159 4.22 -5.03 -4.26
CA CYS A 159 3.90 -3.95 -5.17
C CYS A 159 5.03 -2.91 -5.19
N HIS A 160 5.44 -2.39 -4.03
CA HIS A 160 6.31 -1.23 -4.00
C HIS A 160 7.80 -1.58 -4.09
N VAL A 161 8.30 -2.37 -3.14
CA VAL A 161 9.72 -2.75 -3.08
C VAL A 161 10.11 -3.53 -4.33
N PHE A 162 9.25 -4.45 -4.78
CA PHE A 162 9.50 -5.18 -6.02
C PHE A 162 9.56 -4.26 -7.26
N LYS A 163 8.63 -3.30 -7.40
CA LYS A 163 8.63 -2.36 -8.53
C LYS A 163 9.85 -1.43 -8.49
N LEU A 164 10.29 -1.02 -7.30
CA LEU A 164 11.52 -0.27 -7.12
C LEU A 164 12.74 -1.12 -7.52
N ALA A 165 12.81 -2.35 -7.03
CA ALA A 165 13.93 -3.24 -7.32
C ALA A 165 14.09 -3.50 -8.82
N ARG A 166 12.98 -3.75 -9.54
CA ARG A 166 12.95 -3.92 -11.01
C ARG A 166 13.50 -2.72 -11.79
N LYS A 167 13.34 -1.51 -11.25
CA LYS A 167 13.79 -0.27 -11.91
C LYS A 167 15.24 0.07 -11.59
N THR A 168 15.75 -0.38 -10.45
CA THR A 168 17.04 0.05 -9.91
C THR A 168 18.13 -1.00 -10.07
N TYR A 169 17.78 -2.30 -10.03
CA TYR A 169 18.74 -3.39 -10.03
C TYR A 169 18.58 -4.28 -11.27
N ILE A 170 19.71 -4.63 -11.88
CA ILE A 170 19.82 -5.74 -12.83
C ILE A 170 20.22 -7.00 -12.07
N THR A 171 21.14 -6.85 -11.12
CA THR A 171 21.57 -7.87 -10.17
C THR A 171 21.65 -7.28 -8.77
N ILE A 172 21.43 -8.12 -7.76
CA ILE A 172 21.58 -7.76 -6.35
C ILE A 172 22.13 -8.98 -5.59
N GLU A 173 23.00 -8.75 -4.62
CA GLU A 173 23.50 -9.83 -3.76
C GLU A 173 22.35 -10.48 -3.01
N TYR A 174 22.35 -11.81 -2.88
CA TYR A 174 21.26 -12.56 -2.26
C TYR A 174 20.98 -12.13 -0.81
N SER A 175 22.03 -11.81 -0.05
CA SER A 175 21.92 -11.27 1.33
C SER A 175 21.16 -9.94 1.36
N GLN A 176 21.56 -8.99 0.50
CA GLN A 176 20.94 -7.67 0.36
C GLN A 176 19.51 -7.77 -0.17
N PHE A 177 19.25 -8.71 -1.09
CA PHE A 177 17.91 -9.01 -1.57
C PHE A 177 17.00 -9.43 -0.41
N ARG A 178 17.47 -10.35 0.44
CA ARG A 178 16.68 -10.80 1.59
C ARG A 178 16.36 -9.66 2.53
N GLU A 179 17.35 -8.84 2.87
CA GLU A 179 17.15 -7.68 3.74
C GLU A 179 16.16 -6.67 3.12
N LEU A 180 16.33 -6.33 1.85
CA LEU A 180 15.48 -5.37 1.14
C LEU A 180 14.02 -5.81 1.09
N PHE A 181 13.76 -7.11 0.90
CA PHE A 181 12.42 -7.68 0.85
C PHE A 181 11.90 -8.15 2.21
N GLY A 182 12.68 -7.97 3.28
CA GLY A 182 12.28 -8.29 4.65
C GLY A 182 12.22 -9.78 4.97
N PHE A 183 13.00 -10.61 4.27
CA PHE A 183 13.20 -12.00 4.64
C PHE A 183 14.27 -12.10 5.72
N SER A 184 13.94 -12.74 6.84
CA SER A 184 14.88 -13.05 7.91
C SER A 184 15.89 -14.10 7.43
N ALA A 185 16.99 -14.30 8.17
CA ALA A 185 17.99 -15.33 7.89
C ALA A 185 17.44 -16.76 7.91
N THR A 186 16.32 -17.01 8.60
CA THR A 186 15.67 -18.33 8.68
C THR A 186 14.64 -18.55 7.56
N GLU A 187 14.18 -17.50 6.90
CA GLU A 187 13.14 -17.55 5.84
C GLU A 187 13.72 -17.78 4.42
N ASP A 188 14.74 -18.62 4.30
CA ASP A 188 15.42 -18.84 3.01
C ASP A 188 14.49 -19.46 1.97
N ALA A 189 13.70 -20.46 2.36
CA ALA A 189 12.71 -21.10 1.49
C ALA A 189 11.65 -20.11 0.97
N ALA A 190 11.22 -19.14 1.80
CA ALA A 190 10.26 -18.13 1.40
C ALA A 190 10.87 -17.11 0.42
N ALA A 191 12.15 -16.77 0.59
CA ALA A 191 12.88 -15.93 -0.34
C ALA A 191 13.03 -16.61 -1.72
N GLN A 192 13.41 -17.89 -1.75
CA GLN A 192 13.51 -18.69 -2.97
C GLN A 192 12.14 -18.89 -3.66
N ASP A 193 11.09 -19.15 -2.89
CA ASP A 193 9.71 -19.22 -3.41
C ASP A 193 9.29 -17.88 -4.04
N PHE A 194 9.61 -16.75 -3.40
CA PHE A 194 9.34 -15.44 -3.97
C PHE A 194 10.08 -15.18 -5.28
N ILE A 195 11.37 -15.55 -5.34
CA ILE A 195 12.23 -15.43 -6.53
C ILE A 195 11.64 -16.25 -7.70
N SER A 196 11.38 -17.53 -7.46
CA SER A 196 10.87 -18.46 -8.47
C SER A 196 9.50 -18.05 -9.00
N LYS A 197 8.55 -17.69 -8.14
CA LYS A 197 7.21 -17.21 -8.54
C LYS A 197 7.25 -15.95 -9.38
N ARG A 198 8.29 -15.14 -9.24
CA ARG A 198 8.47 -13.86 -9.95
C ARG A 198 9.35 -13.99 -11.20
N GLY A 199 9.78 -15.20 -11.56
CA GLY A 199 10.65 -15.42 -12.72
C GLY A 199 12.04 -14.79 -12.56
N LEU A 200 12.48 -14.58 -11.32
CA LEU A 200 13.85 -14.17 -11.00
C LEU A 200 14.75 -15.41 -11.01
N THR A 201 16.03 -15.24 -11.34
CA THR A 201 17.02 -16.32 -11.29
C THR A 201 18.10 -16.02 -10.26
N VAL A 202 18.66 -17.07 -9.66
CA VAL A 202 19.80 -16.97 -8.76
C VAL A 202 21.00 -17.58 -9.47
N GLU A 203 22.05 -16.80 -9.69
CA GLU A 203 23.33 -17.27 -10.23
C GLU A 203 24.42 -17.01 -9.19
N GLY A 204 24.96 -18.09 -8.62
CA GLY A 204 25.90 -18.01 -7.51
C GLY A 204 25.31 -17.28 -6.30
N SER A 205 25.91 -16.15 -5.93
CA SER A 205 25.48 -15.32 -4.79
C SER A 205 24.58 -14.14 -5.17
N TYR A 206 24.16 -14.06 -6.44
CA TYR A 206 23.40 -12.92 -6.96
C TYR A 206 22.01 -13.34 -7.46
N VAL A 207 21.03 -12.47 -7.23
CA VAL A 207 19.69 -12.56 -7.81
C VAL A 207 19.63 -11.65 -9.03
N HIS A 208 19.23 -12.19 -10.18
CA HIS A 208 18.99 -11.45 -11.40
C HIS A 208 17.56 -10.96 -11.43
N ILE A 209 17.41 -9.64 -11.57
CA ILE A 209 16.12 -8.96 -11.67
C ILE A 209 15.97 -8.46 -13.10
N PRO A 210 15.21 -9.16 -13.96
CA PRO A 210 15.04 -8.72 -15.33
C PRO A 210 14.26 -7.40 -15.35
N SER A 211 14.77 -6.43 -16.11
CA SER A 211 14.11 -5.14 -16.33
C SER A 211 12.73 -5.33 -16.98
N LYS A 212 12.60 -6.34 -17.85
CA LYS A 212 11.34 -6.77 -18.45
C LYS A 212 10.98 -8.20 -18.06
N LEU A 213 9.89 -8.37 -17.34
CA LEU A 213 9.30 -9.68 -17.11
C LEU A 213 8.39 -10.01 -18.30
N ARG A 214 8.76 -11.03 -19.08
CA ARG A 214 7.93 -11.54 -20.19
C ARG A 214 6.51 -11.80 -19.65
N GLY A 215 5.49 -11.19 -20.24
CA GLY A 215 4.09 -11.31 -19.85
C GLY A 215 3.54 -10.26 -18.85
N ILE A 216 4.37 -9.50 -18.12
CA ILE A 216 3.90 -8.44 -17.21
C ILE A 216 3.89 -7.08 -17.92
N ASP A 217 4.97 -6.79 -18.64
CA ASP A 217 5.08 -5.55 -19.41
C ASP A 217 4.23 -5.59 -20.68
N ASP A 218 3.65 -6.74 -21.06
CA ASP A 218 2.66 -6.82 -22.13
C ASP A 218 1.27 -6.36 -21.65
N ILE A 219 1.01 -6.37 -20.34
CA ILE A 219 -0.26 -5.90 -19.74
C ILE A 219 -0.15 -4.42 -19.34
N GLU A 220 0.96 -4.01 -18.70
CA GLU A 220 1.24 -2.57 -18.45
C GLU A 220 1.70 -1.83 -19.72
N GLY A 221 2.25 -2.55 -20.71
CA GLY A 221 2.66 -2.01 -22.02
C GLY A 221 1.60 -2.14 -23.10
N ALA A 222 0.50 -2.88 -22.90
CA ALA A 222 -0.68 -2.73 -23.75
C ALA A 222 -1.40 -1.40 -23.54
N SER A 223 -1.21 -0.73 -22.39
CA SER A 223 -1.65 0.66 -22.18
C SER A 223 -0.57 1.69 -22.52
N GLY A 224 0.67 1.25 -22.78
CA GLY A 224 1.85 2.09 -23.04
C GLY A 224 2.44 2.00 -24.45
N GLN A 225 2.10 0.97 -25.24
CA GLN A 225 2.17 1.08 -26.68
C GLN A 225 1.13 2.13 -27.04
N LYS A 226 1.60 3.31 -27.46
CA LYS A 226 0.80 4.21 -28.28
C LYS A 226 0.40 3.45 -29.55
N GLN A 227 -0.55 2.53 -29.45
CA GLN A 227 -1.49 2.32 -30.53
C GLN A 227 -2.11 3.69 -30.73
N PHE A 228 -1.72 4.33 -31.82
CA PHE A 228 -2.38 5.54 -32.32
C PHE A 228 -3.80 5.14 -32.72
N HIS A 229 -4.67 4.87 -31.75
CA HIS A 229 -6.09 5.02 -31.95
C HIS A 229 -6.33 6.53 -31.97
N LEU A 230 -6.47 7.06 -33.19
CA LEU A 230 -7.08 8.36 -33.41
C LEU A 230 -8.48 8.30 -32.76
N SER A 231 -8.60 8.77 -31.53
CA SER A 231 -9.90 9.01 -30.93
C SER A 231 -10.61 10.08 -31.76
N GLU A 232 -11.94 9.98 -31.85
CA GLU A 232 -12.76 10.95 -32.58
C GLU A 232 -12.48 12.38 -32.11
N ASP A 233 -12.23 12.57 -30.80
CA ASP A 233 -11.79 13.83 -30.22
C ASP A 233 -10.49 14.36 -30.81
N ARG A 234 -9.49 13.50 -31.06
CA ARG A 234 -8.21 13.92 -31.67
C ARG A 234 -8.36 14.23 -33.16
N ILE A 235 -9.29 13.57 -33.85
CA ILE A 235 -9.65 13.90 -35.23
C ILE A 235 -10.35 15.26 -35.26
N GLN A 236 -11.26 15.52 -34.32
CA GLN A 236 -11.92 16.81 -34.18
C GLN A 236 -10.94 17.93 -33.84
N ASP A 237 -9.97 17.67 -32.95
CA ASP A 237 -8.92 18.64 -32.64
C ASP A 237 -8.00 18.91 -33.84
N LEU A 238 -7.65 17.89 -34.62
CA LEU A 238 -6.92 18.07 -35.88
C LEU A 238 -7.74 18.89 -36.89
N ALA A 239 -9.04 18.59 -37.02
CA ALA A 239 -9.94 19.34 -37.90
C ALA A 239 -10.07 20.81 -37.47
N ARG A 240 -10.13 21.09 -36.17
CA ARG A 240 -10.12 22.46 -35.63
C ARG A 240 -8.81 23.19 -35.93
N VAL A 241 -7.67 22.51 -35.78
CA VAL A 241 -6.36 23.09 -36.10
C VAL A 241 -6.23 23.37 -37.59
N VAL A 242 -6.69 22.46 -38.46
CA VAL A 242 -6.70 22.67 -39.92
C VAL A 242 -7.62 23.85 -40.30
N GLN A 243 -8.85 23.89 -39.78
CA GLN A 243 -9.77 25.01 -40.01
C GLN A 243 -9.20 26.35 -39.51
N TYR A 244 -8.48 26.35 -38.38
CA TYR A 244 -7.83 27.54 -37.86
C TYR A 244 -6.69 28.01 -38.77
N LEU A 245 -5.88 27.08 -39.28
CA LEU A 245 -4.79 27.38 -40.20
C LEU A 245 -5.28 27.80 -41.59
N GLU A 246 -6.38 27.23 -42.07
CA GLU A 246 -7.06 27.67 -43.29
C GLU A 246 -7.61 29.09 -43.13
N LYS A 247 -8.27 29.39 -42.00
CA LYS A 247 -8.73 30.75 -41.70
C LYS A 247 -7.59 31.76 -41.57
N LYS A 248 -6.40 31.32 -41.14
CA LYS A 248 -5.19 32.16 -41.08
C LYS A 248 -4.42 32.23 -42.39
N LYS A 249 -4.65 31.33 -43.34
CA LYS A 249 -4.13 31.42 -44.71
C LYS A 249 -5.07 32.27 -45.56
N ILE A 250 -4.87 33.59 -45.50
CA ILE A 250 -4.60 34.51 -46.61
C ILE A 250 -4.80 35.94 -46.08
N THR A 251 -3.69 36.58 -45.75
CA THR A 251 -3.23 37.84 -46.35
C THR A 251 -1.78 38.01 -45.92
N PHE A 252 -0.85 37.54 -46.75
CA PHE A 252 0.46 38.18 -46.83
C PHE A 252 0.29 39.27 -47.88
N GLU A 253 -0.15 40.45 -47.43
CA GLU A 253 0.14 41.69 -48.17
C GLU A 253 1.63 42.03 -48.00
#